data_AF-A0A1V9X5S9-F1
#
_entry.id   AF-A0A1V9X5S9-F1
#
_cell.length_a   1.000
_cell.length_b   1.000
_cell.length_c   1.000
_cell.angle_alpha   90.00
_cell.angle_beta   90.00
_cell.angle_gamma   90.00
#
_symmetry.space_group_name_H-M   'P 1'
#
loop_
_entity.id
_entity.type
_entity.pdbx_description
1 polymer ?
#
loop_
_entity_poly.entity_id
_entity_poly.type
_entity_poly.pdbx_seq_one_letter_code
_entity_poly.pdbx_strand_id
1 'polypeptide(L)'
;MRCYIPSGIANLYGIAGNTNVQGEEQKKLDVLANDLFVNMLKSSFTTCLLVSEENDLAIEVETEKQGKYVVCFDPLDGSSNIDCLVSIGPIFSIYKKVESIAA
;
A
#
# COMPACT_ATOMS: atom_id res chain seq x y z
N MET A 1 9.67 8.55 8.32
CA MET A 1 9.86 7.14 7.92
C MET A 1 10.20 7.17 6.44
N ARG A 2 11.42 6.76 6.05
CA ARG A 2 11.88 6.84 4.65
C ARG A 2 11.94 5.41 4.13
N CYS A 3 10.91 5.00 3.40
CA CYS A 3 10.84 3.67 2.80
C CYS A 3 11.52 3.76 1.43
N TYR A 4 12.59 2.99 1.22
CA TYR A 4 13.30 2.88 -0.05
C TYR A 4 13.06 1.44 -0.54
N ILE A 5 12.38 1.27 -1.66
CA ILE A 5 12.19 -0.03 -2.29
C ILE A 5 13.32 -0.18 -3.32
N PRO A 6 14.39 -0.95 -3.06
CA PRO A 6 15.49 -1.10 -3.99
C PRO A 6 15.03 -1.89 -5.22
N SER A 7 14.83 -1.21 -6.35
CA SER A 7 14.47 -1.81 -7.65
C SER A 7 15.59 -2.62 -8.32
N GLY A 8 16.77 -2.73 -7.68
CA GLY A 8 18.00 -3.20 -8.32
C GLY A 8 18.50 -4.60 -7.94
N ILE A 9 17.88 -5.33 -6.99
CA ILE A 9 18.48 -6.58 -6.45
C ILE A 9 17.55 -7.81 -6.52
N ALA A 10 16.24 -7.63 -6.67
CA ALA A 10 15.33 -8.76 -6.83
C ALA A 10 14.85 -8.82 -8.28
N ASN A 11 14.86 -10.02 -8.84
CA ASN A 11 14.41 -10.40 -10.18
C ASN A 11 12.89 -10.16 -10.40
N LEU A 12 12.38 -9.00 -9.97
CA LEU A 12 10.97 -8.58 -9.92
C LEU A 12 10.47 -8.03 -11.27
N TYR A 13 11.35 -7.87 -12.26
CA TYR A 13 11.02 -7.55 -13.66
C TYR A 13 10.36 -8.72 -14.42
N GLY A 14 9.97 -9.79 -13.73
CA GLY A 14 9.35 -10.96 -14.35
C GLY A 14 7.85 -10.99 -14.12
N ILE A 15 7.09 -10.84 -15.19
CA ILE A 15 5.66 -11.16 -15.41
C ILE A 15 5.09 -12.10 -14.32
N ALA A 16 4.18 -11.60 -13.48
CA ALA A 16 3.21 -12.45 -12.79
C ALA A 16 2.00 -12.52 -13.72
N GLY A 17 1.72 -13.69 -14.27
CA GLY A 17 0.63 -13.91 -15.23
C GLY A 17 -0.78 -13.81 -14.62
N ASN A 18 -1.04 -12.82 -13.75
CA ASN A 18 -2.36 -12.51 -13.24
C ASN A 18 -2.76 -11.10 -13.68
N THR A 19 -3.83 -11.04 -14.45
CA THR A 19 -4.48 -9.80 -14.91
C THR A 19 -5.34 -9.26 -13.76
N ASN A 20 -5.11 -8.00 -13.34
CA ASN A 20 -5.91 -7.37 -12.29
C ASN A 20 -7.30 -6.95 -12.83
N VAL A 21 -8.25 -6.63 -11.94
CA VAL A 21 -9.65 -6.28 -12.22
C VAL A 21 -9.85 -5.04 -13.12
N GLN A 22 -8.78 -4.30 -13.40
CA GLN A 22 -8.74 -3.13 -14.30
C GLN A 22 -8.09 -3.41 -15.66
N GLY A 23 -7.67 -4.65 -15.95
CA GLY A 23 -7.15 -5.04 -17.26
C GLY A 23 -5.68 -4.68 -17.52
N GLU A 24 -4.94 -4.25 -16.51
CA GLU A 24 -3.49 -4.02 -16.58
C GLU A 24 -2.68 -5.22 -16.06
N GLU A 25 -1.45 -5.39 -16.57
CA GLU A 25 -0.49 -6.35 -16.03
C GLU A 25 -0.12 -5.93 -14.61
N GLN A 26 -0.60 -6.66 -13.59
CA GLN A 26 -0.24 -6.39 -12.21
C GLN A 26 1.26 -6.62 -12.05
N LYS A 27 2.05 -5.54 -11.95
CA LYS A 27 3.50 -5.67 -11.83
C LYS A 27 3.78 -6.26 -10.45
N LYS A 28 4.61 -7.32 -10.37
CA LYS A 28 4.95 -8.00 -9.09
C LYS A 28 5.43 -7.04 -8.00
N LEU A 29 5.97 -5.89 -8.41
CA LEU A 29 6.44 -4.86 -7.51
C LEU A 29 5.28 -4.19 -6.74
N ASP A 30 4.12 -4.00 -7.37
CA ASP A 30 2.96 -3.34 -6.76
C ASP A 30 2.38 -4.21 -5.65
N VAL A 31 2.21 -5.51 -5.92
CA VAL A 31 1.77 -6.50 -4.92
C VAL A 31 2.75 -6.57 -3.76
N LEU A 32 4.06 -6.63 -4.05
CA LEU A 32 5.09 -6.70 -3.02
C LEU A 32 5.17 -5.42 -2.18
N ALA A 33 5.03 -4.26 -2.81
CA ALA A 33 5.00 -2.97 -2.12
C ALA A 33 3.75 -2.89 -1.22
N ASN A 34 2.58 -3.27 -1.73
CA ASN A 34 1.35 -3.33 -0.96
C ASN A 34 1.47 -4.22 0.28
N ASP A 35 1.94 -5.46 0.12
CA ASP A 35 2.14 -6.39 1.24
C ASP A 35 3.10 -5.84 2.29
N LEU A 36 4.18 -5.17 1.85
CA LEU A 36 5.13 -4.55 2.76
C LEU A 36 4.48 -3.41 3.56
N PHE A 37 3.73 -2.53 2.90
CA PHE A 37 3.02 -1.42 3.54
C PHE A 37 1.98 -1.92 4.54
N VAL A 38 1.14 -2.88 4.15
CA VAL A 38 0.11 -3.47 5.02
C VAL A 38 0.74 -4.09 6.26
N ASN A 39 1.81 -4.88 6.10
CA ASN A 39 2.49 -5.53 7.23
C ASN A 39 3.16 -4.53 8.18
N MET A 40 3.82 -3.49 7.64
CA MET A 40 4.43 -2.44 8.46
C MET A 40 3.38 -1.62 9.22
N LEU A 41 2.29 -1.23 8.56
CA LEU A 41 1.25 -0.39 9.16
C LEU A 41 0.44 -1.16 10.22
N LYS A 42 0.14 -2.45 9.98
CA LYS A 42 -0.46 -3.34 10.99
C LYS A 42 0.45 -3.55 12.20
N SER A 43 1.76 -3.68 11.98
CA SER A 43 2.75 -3.88 13.05
C SER A 43 3.05 -2.60 13.84
N SER A 44 2.61 -1.44 13.37
CA SER A 44 2.84 -0.17 14.07
C SER A 44 1.92 0.06 15.26
N PHE A 45 0.82 -0.70 15.42
CA PHE A 45 -0.21 -0.51 16.48
C PHE A 45 -0.84 0.90 16.52
N THR A 46 -0.65 1.71 15.48
CA THR A 46 -1.14 3.11 15.40
C THR A 46 -2.31 3.26 14.44
N THR A 47 -2.54 2.26 13.57
CA THR A 47 -3.54 2.30 12.51
C THR A 47 -4.75 1.42 12.86
N CYS A 48 -5.95 1.83 12.46
CA CYS A 48 -7.18 1.05 12.63
C CYS A 48 -7.77 0.58 11.31
N LEU A 49 -7.60 1.37 10.25
CA LEU A 49 -8.12 1.10 8.92
C LEU A 49 -7.08 1.50 7.90
N LEU A 50 -6.86 0.63 6.92
CA LEU A 50 -5.93 0.84 5.83
C LEU A 50 -6.69 0.80 4.50
N VAL A 51 -6.43 1.75 3.63
CA VAL A 51 -7.00 1.80 2.27
C VAL A 51 -5.83 1.86 1.30
N SER A 52 -5.77 0.91 0.37
CA SER A 52 -4.73 0.83 -0.65
C SER A 52 -5.37 0.97 -2.03
N GLU A 53 -4.65 1.55 -3.00
CA GLU A 53 -5.05 1.49 -4.41
C GLU A 53 -5.19 0.03 -4.88
N GLU A 54 -4.30 -0.84 -4.41
CA GLU A 54 -4.21 -2.25 -4.82
C GLU A 54 -5.28 -3.17 -4.19
N ASN A 55 -6.13 -2.63 -3.32
CA ASN A 55 -7.16 -3.42 -2.62
C ASN A 55 -8.55 -2.80 -2.80
N ASP A 56 -9.47 -3.59 -3.37
CA ASP A 56 -10.88 -3.19 -3.56
C ASP A 56 -11.61 -2.87 -2.24
N LEU A 57 -11.21 -3.54 -1.15
CA LEU A 57 -11.82 -3.39 0.17
C LEU A 57 -10.82 -2.82 1.16
N ALA A 58 -11.31 -1.95 2.04
CA ALA A 58 -10.52 -1.44 3.15
C ALA A 58 -10.08 -2.58 4.07
N ILE A 59 -8.80 -2.56 4.45
CA ILE A 59 -8.20 -3.55 5.32
C ILE A 59 -8.37 -3.06 6.76
N GLU A 60 -9.26 -3.72 7.49
CA GLU A 60 -9.43 -3.47 8.92
C GLU A 60 -8.29 -4.13 9.71
N VAL A 61 -7.72 -3.37 10.66
CA VAL A 61 -6.68 -3.88 11.56
C VAL A 61 -7.36 -4.63 12.71
N GLU A 62 -6.77 -5.76 13.13
CA GLU A 62 -7.23 -6.55 14.28
C GLU A 62 -7.43 -5.68 15.52
N THR A 63 -8.53 -5.88 16.26
CA THR A 63 -8.92 -5.04 17.41
C THR A 63 -7.80 -4.89 18.46
N GLU A 64 -6.98 -5.93 18.65
CA GLU A 64 -5.84 -5.94 19.58
C GLU A 64 -4.68 -5.02 19.15
N LYS A 65 -4.62 -4.68 17.85
CA LYS A 65 -3.58 -3.84 17.24
C LYS A 65 -4.13 -2.53 16.68
N GLN A 66 -5.41 -2.22 16.93
CA GLN A 66 -6.05 -1.00 16.43
C GLN A 66 -5.50 0.24 17.14
N GLY A 67 -5.00 1.18 16.34
CA GLY A 67 -4.69 2.53 16.81
C GLY A 67 -5.77 3.56 16.48
N LYS A 68 -5.37 4.83 16.41
CA LYS A 68 -6.28 5.98 16.26
C LYS A 68 -6.28 6.57 14.85
N TYR A 69 -5.51 6.00 13.93
CA TYR A 69 -5.31 6.58 12.60
C TYR A 69 -5.84 5.67 11.49
N VAL A 70 -6.44 6.29 10.49
CA VAL A 70 -6.79 5.68 9.21
C VAL A 70 -5.71 6.10 8.22
N VAL A 71 -5.17 5.14 7.46
CA VAL A 71 -4.11 5.43 6.48
C VAL A 71 -4.59 5.00 5.10
N CYS A 72 -4.65 5.97 4.19
CA CYS A 72 -4.84 5.70 2.76
C CYS A 72 -3.48 5.80 2.09
N PHE A 73 -3.10 4.84 1.27
CA PHE A 73 -1.80 4.85 0.61
C PHE A 73 -1.89 4.29 -0.81
N ASP A 74 -1.00 4.79 -1.65
CA ASP A 74 -0.61 4.21 -2.92
C ASP A 74 0.82 3.70 -2.72
N PRO A 75 1.04 2.37 -2.74
CA PRO A 75 2.34 1.78 -2.47
C PRO A 75 3.37 2.08 -3.58
N LEU A 76 2.93 2.41 -4.79
CA LEU A 76 3.82 2.64 -5.93
C LEU A 76 3.19 3.55 -7.03
N ASP A 77 3.08 4.85 -6.74
CA ASP A 77 2.59 5.82 -7.73
C ASP A 77 3.52 5.86 -8.95
N GLY A 78 2.92 5.71 -10.13
CA GLY A 78 3.62 5.67 -11.40
C GLY A 78 4.26 4.32 -11.74
N SER A 79 3.74 3.20 -11.22
CA SER A 79 4.17 1.84 -11.58
C SER A 79 4.24 1.60 -13.09
N SER A 80 3.35 2.22 -13.88
CA SER A 80 3.37 2.18 -15.35
C SER A 80 4.65 2.75 -15.96
N ASN A 81 5.34 3.68 -15.28
CA ASN A 81 6.55 4.36 -15.74
C ASN A 81 7.87 3.75 -15.22
N ILE A 82 7.83 2.59 -14.56
CA ILE A 82 9.03 1.87 -14.08
C ILE A 82 10.05 1.67 -15.21
N ASP A 83 9.58 1.36 -16.42
CA ASP A 83 10.42 1.08 -17.59
C ASP A 83 11.11 2.34 -18.16
N CYS A 84 10.63 3.53 -17.79
CA CYS A 84 11.17 4.81 -18.23
C CYS A 84 12.16 5.45 -17.24
N LEU A 85 12.47 4.79 -16.11
CA LEU A 85 13.35 5.31 -15.04
C LEU A 85 12.92 6.70 -14.50
N VAL A 86 11.64 7.03 -14.62
CA VAL A 86 11.06 8.26 -14.09
C VAL A 86 10.92 8.13 -12.56
N SER A 87 10.87 9.25 -11.85
CA SER A 87 10.65 9.27 -10.41
C SER A 87 9.33 8.58 -10.06
N ILE A 88 9.42 7.42 -9.41
CA ILE A 88 8.31 6.70 -8.80
C ILE A 88 8.41 6.80 -7.27
N GLY A 89 7.30 6.71 -6.57
CA GLY A 89 7.33 6.73 -5.10
C GLY A 89 5.96 6.51 -4.46
N PRO A 90 5.93 6.05 -3.20
CA PRO A 90 4.67 5.83 -2.51
C PRO A 90 4.03 7.15 -2.07
N ILE A 91 2.72 7.24 -2.17
CA ILE A 91 1.91 8.34 -1.63
C ILE A 91 1.14 7.81 -0.42
N PHE A 92 1.04 8.61 0.65
CA PHE A 92 0.21 8.24 1.79
C PHE A 92 -0.46 9.46 2.42
N SER A 93 -1.66 9.22 2.94
CA SER A 93 -2.51 10.17 3.65
C SER A 93 -2.92 9.57 4.98
N ILE A 94 -2.69 10.31 6.07
CA ILE A 94 -2.98 9.86 7.43
C ILE A 94 -4.11 10.72 8.00
N TYR A 95 -5.21 10.07 8.35
CA TYR A 95 -6.37 10.68 8.97
C TYR A 95 -6.49 10.21 10.41
N LYS A 96 -6.92 11.09 11.31
CA LYS A 96 -7.30 10.67 12.65
C LYS A 96 -8.72 10.10 12.59
N LYS A 97 -8.94 8.92 13.17
CA LYS A 97 -10.27 8.34 13.33
C LYS A 97 -11.12 9.34 14.09
N VAL A 98 -12.18 9.83 13.45
CA VAL A 98 -13.18 10.65 14.11
C VAL A 98 -14.05 9.70 14.90
N GLU A 99 -13.91 9.70 16.23
CA GLU A 99 -14.88 9.03 17.09
C GLU A 99 -16.21 9.74 16.88
N SER A 100 -17.25 8.98 16.51
CA SER A 100 -18.60 9.52 16.43
C SER A 100 -18.93 10.09 17.81
N ILE A 101 -19.18 11.39 17.88
CA ILE A 101 -19.76 12.01 19.07
C ILE A 101 -21.15 11.37 19.16
N ALA A 102 -21.31 10.44 20.09
CA ALA A 102 -22.62 9.88 20.41
C ALA A 102 -23.51 11.06 20.85
N ALA A 103 -24.49 11.37 20.02
CA ALA A 103 -25.59 12.28 20.35
C ALA A 103 -26.73 11.48 20.99
#